data_AF-A0AAE5AAG4-F1
#
_entry.id   AF-A0AAE5AAG4-F1
#
_cell.length_a   1.000
_cell.length_b   1.000
_cell.length_c   1.000
_cell.angle_alpha   90.00
_cell.angle_beta   90.00
_cell.angle_gamma   90.00
#
_symmetry.space_group_name_H-M   'P 1'
#
loop_
_entity.id
_entity.type
_entity.pdbx_description
1 polymer ?
#
loop_
_entity_poly.entity_id
_entity_poly.type
_entity_poly.pdbx_seq_one_letter_code
_entity_poly.pdbx_strand_id
1 'polypeptide(L)'
;MIPLSRRGFEELEISVLEAGDHMWLSARSPQGSVFAVKRPLPEWKLPRDVTGRPVDEPGEWLTDAVRHARPDAGPEALEVGRVLTDLVFGVPEIGTLLQQTRGTAGTAGNQLLIRVLAAPSRIAAWPWELLLDPQRPDRFLSMARDVHVVRSGRSRTYPIRQAPIDPPLNLLLVMSSPLRSGPDESEAPFDLYAEKRSLLTELQPMVDRGLLRVVVEDRPSVER
;
A
#
# COMPACT_ATOMS: atom_id res chain seq x y z
N MET A 1 -23.81 27.08 7.80
CA MET A 1 -22.59 26.40 8.25
C MET A 1 -22.95 24.93 8.44
N ILE A 2 -22.71 24.11 7.42
CA ILE A 2 -23.00 22.68 7.43
C ILE A 2 -21.91 22.02 8.27
N PRO A 3 -22.21 21.15 9.25
CA PRO A 3 -21.16 20.45 9.97
C PRO A 3 -20.41 19.59 8.95
N LEU A 4 -19.10 19.78 8.84
CA LEU A 4 -18.21 18.82 8.20
C LEU A 4 -18.46 17.49 8.89
N SER A 5 -19.22 16.58 8.26
CA SER A 5 -19.34 15.23 8.77
C SER A 5 -17.91 14.70 8.85
N ARG A 6 -17.53 14.17 10.01
CA ARG A 6 -16.30 13.38 10.11
C ARG A 6 -16.48 12.25 9.10
N ARG A 7 -15.85 12.37 7.92
CA ARG A 7 -15.87 11.32 6.91
C ARG A 7 -15.33 10.06 7.58
N GLY A 8 -16.22 9.14 7.89
CA GLY A 8 -15.85 7.83 8.41
C GLY A 8 -15.42 6.93 7.26
N PHE A 9 -14.68 5.89 7.57
CA PHE A 9 -14.48 4.79 6.64
C PHE A 9 -15.55 3.73 6.89
N GLU A 10 -16.07 3.12 5.82
CA GLU A 10 -16.68 1.81 5.94
C GLU A 10 -15.56 0.78 6.00
N GLU A 11 -15.53 -0.08 7.01
CA GLU A 11 -14.42 -1.02 7.21
C GLU A 11 -14.76 -2.41 6.69
N LEU A 12 -13.82 -2.98 5.93
CA LEU A 12 -13.75 -4.41 5.60
C LEU A 12 -12.46 -4.96 6.18
N GLU A 13 -12.56 -5.78 7.22
CA GLU A 13 -11.41 -6.49 7.78
C GLU A 13 -11.28 -7.86 7.09
N ILE A 14 -10.06 -8.21 6.68
CA ILE A 14 -9.73 -9.50 6.08
C ILE A 14 -8.61 -10.11 6.92
N SER A 15 -8.94 -11.17 7.65
CA SER A 15 -7.96 -11.97 8.40
C SER A 15 -7.40 -13.07 7.50
N VAL A 16 -6.08 -13.15 7.43
CA VAL A 16 -5.33 -14.16 6.67
C VAL A 16 -4.39 -14.88 7.63
N LEU A 17 -4.58 -16.17 7.83
CA LEU A 17 -3.78 -16.98 8.74
C LEU A 17 -3.25 -18.20 8.01
N GLU A 18 -1.94 -18.36 7.96
CA GLU A 18 -1.35 -19.65 7.64
C GLU A 18 -1.37 -20.56 8.88
N ALA A 19 -1.87 -21.78 8.73
CA ALA A 19 -1.77 -22.81 9.75
C ALA A 19 -1.69 -24.20 9.11
N GLY A 20 -0.59 -24.91 9.38
CA GLY A 20 -0.29 -26.18 8.71
C GLY A 20 0.07 -25.95 7.25
N ASP A 21 -0.55 -26.72 6.37
CA ASP A 21 -0.39 -26.70 4.91
C ASP A 21 -1.46 -25.85 4.20
N HIS A 22 -2.13 -24.95 4.92
CA HIS A 22 -3.25 -24.17 4.40
C HIS A 22 -3.24 -22.71 4.85
N MET A 23 -3.88 -21.87 4.04
CA MET A 23 -4.31 -20.53 4.40
C MET A 23 -5.75 -20.58 4.91
N TRP A 24 -6.03 -19.80 5.95
CA TRP A 24 -7.34 -19.63 6.55
C TRP A 24 -7.74 -18.18 6.41
N LEU A 25 -8.89 -17.95 5.77
CA LEU A 25 -9.40 -16.63 5.49
C LEU A 25 -10.65 -16.37 6.31
N SER A 26 -10.79 -15.15 6.80
CA SER A 26 -12.03 -14.65 7.37
C SER A 26 -12.18 -13.20 6.96
N ALA A 27 -13.42 -12.75 6.76
CA ALA A 27 -13.70 -11.37 6.44
C ALA A 27 -14.85 -10.87 7.30
N ARG A 28 -14.83 -9.59 7.65
CA ARG A 28 -15.89 -8.96 8.44
C ARG A 28 -16.07 -7.52 8.00
N SER A 29 -17.32 -7.10 7.87
CA SER A 29 -17.72 -5.71 7.76
C SER A 29 -19.03 -5.49 8.54
N PRO A 30 -19.57 -4.27 8.60
CA PRO A 30 -20.92 -4.04 9.12
C PRO A 30 -22.00 -4.85 8.37
N GLN A 31 -21.74 -5.26 7.13
CA GLN A 31 -22.72 -5.95 6.27
C GLN A 31 -22.73 -7.46 6.43
N GLY A 32 -21.76 -8.02 7.15
CA GLY A 32 -21.71 -9.45 7.39
C GLY A 32 -20.30 -9.95 7.68
N SER A 33 -20.18 -11.27 7.69
CA SER A 33 -18.94 -11.95 8.04
C SER A 33 -18.82 -13.31 7.36
N VAL A 34 -17.60 -13.64 6.98
CA VAL A 34 -17.17 -14.93 6.44
C VAL A 34 -16.10 -15.48 7.37
N PHE A 35 -16.21 -16.74 7.79
CA PHE A 35 -15.32 -17.31 8.81
C PHE A 35 -14.60 -18.56 8.32
N ALA A 36 -13.31 -18.63 8.66
CA ALA A 36 -12.46 -19.81 8.53
C ALA A 36 -12.57 -20.55 7.18
N VAL A 37 -12.53 -19.82 6.07
CA VAL A 37 -12.47 -20.43 4.74
C VAL A 37 -11.07 -20.94 4.49
N LYS A 38 -10.97 -22.25 4.27
CA LYS A 38 -9.71 -22.93 3.97
C LYS A 38 -9.31 -22.70 2.51
N ARG A 39 -8.04 -22.37 2.27
CA ARG A 39 -7.42 -22.22 0.96
C ARG A 39 -6.08 -22.96 0.92
N PRO A 40 -5.66 -23.48 -0.24
CA PRO A 40 -4.30 -23.97 -0.40
C PRO A 40 -3.29 -22.83 -0.20
N LEU A 41 -2.05 -23.18 0.14
CA LEU A 41 -0.95 -22.22 0.08
C LEU A 41 -0.79 -21.73 -1.37
N PRO A 42 -0.65 -20.41 -1.60
CA PRO A 42 -0.41 -19.91 -2.95
C PRO A 42 0.97 -20.36 -3.45
N GLU A 43 1.04 -20.66 -4.74
CA GLU A 43 2.30 -20.89 -5.44
C GLU A 43 2.74 -19.60 -6.12
N TRP A 44 4.01 -19.23 -5.95
CA TRP A 44 4.56 -18.00 -6.49
C TRP A 44 5.47 -18.28 -7.69
N LYS A 45 5.30 -17.50 -8.76
CA LYS A 45 6.21 -17.47 -9.91
C LYS A 45 7.01 -16.17 -9.85
N LEU A 46 7.98 -16.12 -8.94
CA LEU A 46 8.79 -14.93 -8.71
C LEU A 46 10.06 -14.96 -9.57
N PRO A 47 10.50 -13.81 -10.08
CA PRO A 47 11.80 -13.71 -10.74
C PRO A 47 12.92 -13.91 -9.71
N ARG A 48 14.11 -14.22 -10.20
CA ARG A 48 15.33 -14.19 -9.37
C ARG A 48 15.62 -12.76 -8.92
N ASP A 49 16.27 -12.64 -7.76
CA ASP A 49 16.75 -11.37 -7.24
C ASP A 49 17.86 -10.79 -8.14
N VAL A 50 18.30 -9.56 -7.84
CA VAL A 50 19.38 -8.91 -8.59
C VAL A 50 20.72 -9.65 -8.54
N THR A 51 20.92 -10.56 -7.58
CA THR A 51 22.12 -11.41 -7.46
C THR A 51 21.98 -12.74 -8.22
N GLY A 52 20.83 -12.97 -8.85
CA GLY A 52 20.51 -14.21 -9.55
C GLY A 52 20.07 -15.36 -8.64
N ARG A 53 19.75 -15.11 -7.37
CA ARG A 53 19.24 -16.12 -6.44
C ARG A 53 17.73 -16.29 -6.58
N PRO A 54 17.21 -17.52 -6.37
CA PRO A 54 15.76 -17.73 -6.31
C PRO A 54 15.16 -16.95 -5.14
N VAL A 55 13.95 -16.44 -5.34
CA VAL A 55 13.16 -15.77 -4.32
C VAL A 55 11.90 -16.60 -4.10
N ASP A 56 11.68 -17.03 -2.86
CA ASP A 56 10.61 -17.96 -2.52
C ASP A 56 9.35 -17.24 -2.00
N GLU A 57 9.50 -16.00 -1.54
CA GLU A 57 8.44 -15.22 -0.90
C GLU A 57 8.22 -13.86 -1.58
N PRO A 58 6.98 -13.44 -1.83
CA PRO A 58 6.69 -12.17 -2.51
C PRO A 58 7.10 -10.94 -1.68
N GLY A 59 7.20 -11.07 -0.35
CA GLY A 59 7.71 -10.00 0.50
C GLY A 59 9.20 -9.74 0.30
N GLU A 60 9.98 -10.79 0.06
CA GLU A 60 11.41 -10.67 -0.27
C GLU A 60 11.59 -10.09 -1.67
N TRP A 61 10.79 -10.56 -2.63
CA TRP A 61 10.78 -10.02 -4.00
C TRP A 61 10.45 -8.52 -4.02
N LEU A 62 9.42 -8.07 -3.29
CA LEU A 62 9.08 -6.65 -3.20
C LEU A 62 10.26 -5.85 -2.61
N THR A 63 10.87 -6.38 -1.54
CA THR A 63 12.00 -5.72 -0.88
C THR A 63 13.18 -5.54 -1.84
N ASP A 64 13.49 -6.56 -2.64
CA ASP A 64 14.52 -6.50 -3.69
C ASP A 64 14.16 -5.48 -4.78
N ALA A 65 12.96 -5.59 -5.33
CA ALA A 65 12.47 -4.71 -6.40
C ALA A 65 12.50 -3.23 -6.01
N VAL A 66 12.07 -2.91 -4.78
CA VAL A 66 12.10 -1.55 -4.24
C VAL A 66 13.53 -1.09 -3.95
N ARG A 67 14.34 -1.92 -3.28
CA ARG A 67 15.74 -1.60 -2.94
C ARG A 67 16.57 -1.26 -4.18
N HIS A 68 16.32 -1.97 -5.28
CA HIS A 68 17.05 -1.83 -6.53
C HIS A 68 16.30 -1.02 -7.59
N ALA A 69 15.17 -0.40 -7.23
CA ALA A 69 14.35 0.45 -8.11
C ALA A 69 14.10 -0.19 -9.48
N ARG A 70 13.71 -1.48 -9.51
CA ARG A 70 13.53 -2.24 -10.75
C ARG A 70 12.44 -1.64 -11.63
N PRO A 71 12.77 -1.06 -12.80
CA PRO A 71 11.79 -0.40 -13.67
C PRO A 71 10.90 -1.38 -14.43
N ASP A 72 11.32 -2.64 -14.50
CA ASP A 72 10.69 -3.73 -15.25
C ASP A 72 9.73 -4.58 -14.42
N ALA A 73 9.55 -4.30 -13.12
CA ALA A 73 8.80 -5.15 -12.19
C ALA A 73 7.26 -5.15 -12.36
N GLY A 74 6.73 -4.43 -13.36
CA GLY A 74 5.29 -4.25 -13.57
C GLY A 74 4.53 -5.56 -13.86
N PRO A 75 4.97 -6.40 -14.82
CA PRO A 75 4.34 -7.68 -15.10
C PRO A 75 4.33 -8.62 -13.89
N GLU A 76 5.42 -8.67 -13.13
CA GLU A 76 5.53 -9.49 -11.92
C GLU A 76 4.65 -8.98 -10.80
N ALA A 77 4.53 -7.66 -10.64
CA ALA A 77 3.60 -7.05 -9.67
C ALA A 77 2.14 -7.42 -9.99
N LEU A 78 1.76 -7.45 -11.27
CA LEU A 78 0.43 -7.92 -11.68
C LEU A 78 0.22 -9.40 -11.38
N GLU A 79 1.22 -10.25 -11.61
CA GLU A 79 1.11 -11.69 -11.33
C GLU A 79 1.00 -11.96 -9.82
N VAL A 80 1.82 -11.30 -9.00
CA VAL A 80 1.70 -11.34 -7.54
C VAL A 80 0.31 -10.85 -7.10
N GLY A 81 -0.15 -9.75 -7.70
CA GLY A 81 -1.48 -9.21 -7.45
C GLY A 81 -2.60 -10.19 -7.79
N ARG A 82 -2.50 -10.93 -8.90
CA ARG A 82 -3.47 -11.98 -9.28
C ARG A 82 -3.50 -13.10 -8.26
N VAL A 83 -2.35 -13.60 -7.82
CA VAL A 83 -2.29 -14.68 -6.82
C VAL A 83 -2.89 -14.23 -5.48
N LEU A 84 -2.58 -13.03 -5.01
CA LEU A 84 -3.20 -12.46 -3.81
C LEU A 84 -4.72 -12.28 -3.94
N THR A 85 -5.16 -11.83 -5.11
CA THR A 85 -6.58 -11.61 -5.42
C THR A 85 -7.33 -12.94 -5.50
N ASP A 86 -6.77 -13.97 -6.13
CA ASP A 86 -7.36 -15.31 -6.15
C ASP A 86 -7.42 -15.92 -4.75
N LEU A 87 -6.36 -15.76 -3.95
CA LEU A 87 -6.36 -16.21 -2.57
C LEU A 87 -7.54 -15.63 -1.80
N VAL A 88 -7.72 -14.31 -1.83
CA VAL A 88 -8.72 -13.59 -1.00
C VAL A 88 -10.09 -13.57 -1.64
N PHE A 89 -10.20 -13.05 -2.86
CA PHE A 89 -11.45 -12.81 -3.57
C PHE A 89 -11.86 -13.97 -4.50
N GLY A 90 -11.03 -14.99 -4.65
CA GLY A 90 -11.46 -16.30 -5.16
C GLY A 90 -12.37 -17.05 -4.18
N VAL A 91 -12.62 -16.49 -2.99
CA VAL A 91 -13.73 -16.85 -2.10
C VAL A 91 -14.94 -15.94 -2.43
N PRO A 92 -15.99 -16.44 -3.11
CA PRO A 92 -17.09 -15.62 -3.60
C PRO A 92 -17.81 -14.81 -2.53
N GLU A 93 -17.88 -15.33 -1.30
CA GLU A 93 -18.51 -14.69 -0.16
C GLU A 93 -17.71 -13.46 0.30
N ILE A 94 -16.38 -13.52 0.26
CA ILE A 94 -15.51 -12.36 0.58
C ILE A 94 -15.62 -11.31 -0.53
N GLY A 95 -15.65 -11.74 -1.79
CA GLY A 95 -15.90 -10.84 -2.93
C GLY A 95 -17.26 -10.15 -2.85
N THR A 96 -18.31 -10.87 -2.47
CA THR A 96 -19.66 -10.32 -2.25
C THR A 96 -19.67 -9.31 -1.10
N LEU A 97 -19.02 -9.64 0.02
CA LEU A 97 -18.93 -8.76 1.17
C LEU A 97 -18.18 -7.46 0.84
N LEU A 98 -17.12 -7.54 0.02
CA LEU A 98 -16.44 -6.37 -0.52
C LEU A 98 -17.41 -5.47 -1.29
N GLN A 99 -18.17 -6.03 -2.23
CA GLN A 99 -19.09 -5.23 -3.06
C GLN A 99 -20.21 -4.58 -2.24
N GLN A 100 -20.77 -5.30 -1.26
CA GLN A 100 -21.79 -4.74 -0.37
C GLN A 100 -21.25 -3.60 0.49
N THR A 101 -20.04 -3.77 1.04
CA THR A 101 -19.40 -2.75 1.87
C THR A 101 -19.01 -1.53 1.05
N ARG A 102 -18.44 -1.73 -0.14
CA ARG A 102 -18.12 -0.67 -1.11
C ARG A 102 -19.37 0.10 -1.56
N GLY A 103 -20.47 -0.61 -1.86
CA GLY A 103 -21.75 0.00 -2.23
C GLY A 103 -22.35 0.86 -1.11
N THR A 104 -22.27 0.38 0.13
CA THR A 104 -22.70 1.15 1.31
C THR A 104 -21.86 2.40 1.49
N ALA A 105 -20.53 2.29 1.38
CA ALA A 105 -19.61 3.43 1.45
C ALA A 105 -19.96 4.49 0.40
N GLY A 106 -20.17 4.07 -0.85
CA GLY A 106 -20.58 4.95 -1.94
C GLY A 106 -21.91 5.67 -1.67
N THR A 107 -22.91 4.97 -1.13
CA THR A 107 -24.22 5.56 -0.81
C THR A 107 -24.14 6.55 0.36
N ALA A 108 -23.27 6.28 1.34
CA ALA A 108 -23.03 7.15 2.49
C ALA A 108 -22.09 8.33 2.18
N GLY A 109 -21.47 8.38 0.99
CA GLY A 109 -20.43 9.37 0.66
C GLY A 109 -19.11 9.16 1.41
N ASN A 110 -18.89 7.94 1.93
CA ASN A 110 -17.68 7.52 2.63
C ASN A 110 -16.74 6.77 1.67
N GLN A 111 -15.49 6.57 2.11
CA GLN A 111 -14.55 5.68 1.44
C GLN A 111 -14.53 4.32 2.13
N LEU A 112 -14.13 3.28 1.40
CA LEU A 112 -13.88 1.95 1.94
C LEU A 112 -12.46 1.86 2.50
N LEU A 113 -12.32 1.32 3.71
CA LEU A 113 -11.04 0.92 4.29
C LEU A 113 -10.97 -0.61 4.37
N ILE A 114 -10.05 -1.20 3.63
CA ILE A 114 -9.74 -2.62 3.68
C ILE A 114 -8.56 -2.82 4.62
N ARG A 115 -8.75 -3.57 5.70
CA ARG A 115 -7.70 -3.89 6.67
C ARG A 115 -7.33 -5.35 6.55
N VAL A 116 -6.13 -5.63 6.05
CA VAL A 116 -5.61 -6.99 5.97
C VAL A 116 -4.83 -7.32 7.25
N LEU A 117 -5.35 -8.26 8.02
CA LEU A 117 -4.76 -8.79 9.26
C LEU A 117 -4.10 -10.14 8.98
N ALA A 118 -2.81 -10.13 8.68
CA ALA A 118 -2.07 -11.31 8.24
C ALA A 118 -1.18 -11.91 9.35
N ALA A 119 -1.09 -13.24 9.41
CA ALA A 119 -0.17 -14.00 10.26
C ALA A 119 0.23 -15.33 9.59
N PRO A 120 1.44 -15.87 9.90
CA PRO A 120 2.51 -15.29 10.72
C PRO A 120 3.24 -14.13 9.99
N SER A 121 4.34 -13.64 10.58
CA SER A 121 5.07 -12.46 10.07
C SER A 121 5.45 -12.54 8.59
N ARG A 122 5.76 -13.73 8.07
CA ARG A 122 6.06 -13.94 6.64
C ARG A 122 4.88 -13.58 5.73
N ILE A 123 3.66 -13.98 6.11
CA ILE A 123 2.41 -13.66 5.40
C ILE A 123 2.08 -12.18 5.55
N ALA A 124 2.36 -11.62 6.73
CA ALA A 124 2.25 -10.19 6.96
C ALA A 124 3.24 -9.37 6.15
N ALA A 125 4.32 -9.97 5.62
CA ALA A 125 5.29 -9.30 4.76
C ALA A 125 4.91 -9.32 3.28
N TRP A 126 3.87 -10.07 2.88
CA TRP A 126 3.38 -10.08 1.50
C TRP A 126 2.82 -8.70 1.06
N PRO A 127 2.93 -8.36 -0.23
CA PRO A 127 2.56 -7.04 -0.77
C PRO A 127 1.05 -6.91 -0.99
N TRP A 128 0.26 -6.88 0.09
CA TRP A 128 -1.20 -6.82 0.04
C TRP A 128 -1.76 -5.58 -0.70
N GLU A 129 -0.96 -4.53 -0.82
CA GLU A 129 -1.23 -3.35 -1.66
C GLU A 129 -1.35 -3.67 -3.16
N LEU A 130 -0.84 -4.83 -3.61
CA LEU A 130 -0.96 -5.33 -4.98
C LEU A 130 -2.24 -6.11 -5.24
N LEU A 131 -3.15 -6.23 -4.26
CA LEU A 131 -4.50 -6.77 -4.51
C LEU A 131 -5.13 -6.04 -5.69
N LEU A 132 -5.68 -6.79 -6.64
CA LEU A 132 -6.37 -6.25 -7.81
C LEU A 132 -7.83 -5.99 -7.45
N ASP A 133 -8.43 -5.01 -8.11
CA ASP A 133 -9.86 -4.73 -7.97
C ASP A 133 -10.66 -5.84 -8.66
N PRO A 134 -11.51 -6.61 -7.95
CA PRO A 134 -12.31 -7.65 -8.59
C PRO A 134 -13.26 -7.12 -9.68
N GLN A 135 -13.59 -5.82 -9.68
CA GLN A 135 -14.39 -5.19 -10.74
C GLN A 135 -13.53 -4.69 -11.91
N ARG A 136 -12.22 -4.53 -11.71
CA ARG A 136 -11.24 -4.06 -12.69
C ARG A 136 -9.93 -4.86 -12.51
N PRO A 137 -9.89 -6.11 -13.01
CA PRO A 137 -8.81 -7.05 -12.70
C PRO A 137 -7.45 -6.66 -13.29
N ASP A 138 -7.39 -5.58 -14.06
CA ASP A 138 -6.17 -4.96 -14.59
C ASP A 138 -5.64 -3.83 -13.69
N ARG A 139 -6.32 -3.50 -12.58
CA ARG A 139 -5.97 -2.38 -11.70
C ARG A 139 -5.83 -2.81 -10.26
N PHE A 140 -4.85 -2.21 -9.58
CA PHE A 140 -4.68 -2.37 -8.14
C PHE A 140 -5.80 -1.68 -7.37
N LEU A 141 -6.36 -2.39 -6.39
CA LEU A 141 -7.42 -1.91 -5.52
C LEU A 141 -6.96 -0.73 -4.67
N SER A 142 -5.69 -0.68 -4.31
CA SER A 142 -5.02 0.44 -3.61
C SER A 142 -4.98 1.74 -4.43
N MET A 143 -5.17 1.66 -5.75
CA MET A 143 -5.22 2.83 -6.65
C MET A 143 -6.67 3.29 -6.93
N ALA A 144 -7.68 2.59 -6.41
CA ALA A 144 -9.05 3.02 -6.54
C ALA A 144 -9.32 4.26 -5.68
N ARG A 145 -9.99 5.27 -6.23
CA ARG A 145 -10.22 6.56 -5.55
C ARG A 145 -11.08 6.46 -4.28
N ASP A 146 -11.83 5.37 -4.16
CA ASP A 146 -12.80 5.11 -3.13
C ASP A 146 -12.35 4.03 -2.13
N VAL A 147 -11.14 3.48 -2.29
CA VAL A 147 -10.63 2.39 -1.46
C VAL A 147 -9.26 2.72 -0.89
N HIS A 148 -9.08 2.43 0.39
CA HIS A 148 -7.79 2.43 1.07
C HIS A 148 -7.47 1.00 1.51
N VAL A 149 -6.25 0.53 1.25
CA VAL A 149 -5.79 -0.79 1.69
C VAL A 149 -4.70 -0.60 2.74
N VAL A 150 -4.92 -1.15 3.93
CA VAL A 150 -3.97 -1.11 5.04
C VAL A 150 -3.60 -2.54 5.42
N ARG A 151 -2.30 -2.81 5.43
CA ARG A 151 -1.73 -4.06 5.93
C ARG A 151 -1.36 -3.89 7.40
N SER A 152 -1.81 -4.81 8.24
CA SER A 152 -1.36 -4.92 9.63
C SER A 152 -0.93 -6.36 9.90
N GLY A 153 0.31 -6.55 10.33
CA GLY A 153 0.69 -7.84 10.89
C GLY A 153 -0.11 -8.09 12.16
N ARG A 154 -0.61 -9.32 12.36
CA ARG A 154 -1.04 -9.83 13.66
C ARG A 154 0.18 -10.01 14.57
N SER A 155 0.96 -8.95 14.77
CA SER A 155 1.80 -8.83 15.94
C SER A 155 0.87 -8.62 17.13
N ARG A 156 1.25 -9.11 18.31
CA ARG A 156 0.72 -8.55 19.56
C ARG A 156 1.14 -7.09 19.62
N THR A 157 0.45 -6.23 18.89
CA THR A 157 0.47 -4.80 19.15
C THR A 157 -0.29 -4.65 20.45
N TYR A 158 0.44 -4.73 21.57
CA TYR A 158 0.10 -3.80 22.65
C TYR A 158 -0.11 -2.46 21.96
N PRO A 159 -1.22 -1.74 22.21
CA PRO A 159 -1.35 -0.40 21.71
C PRO A 159 -0.19 0.36 22.33
N ILE A 160 0.93 0.42 21.60
CA ILE A 160 1.87 1.49 21.72
C ILE A 160 1.01 2.64 21.23
N ARG A 161 0.30 3.27 22.17
CA ARG A 161 -0.14 4.64 22.02
C ARG A 161 1.18 5.38 21.80
N GLN A 162 1.67 5.41 20.57
CA GLN A 162 2.68 6.37 20.20
C GLN A 162 1.99 7.68 20.49
N ALA A 163 2.44 8.34 21.54
CA ALA A 163 2.09 9.73 21.75
C ALA A 163 2.32 10.41 20.38
N PRO A 164 1.33 11.17 19.86
CA PRO A 164 1.55 11.97 18.67
C PRO A 164 2.91 12.65 18.80
N ILE A 165 3.75 12.60 17.77
CA ILE A 165 5.08 13.19 17.86
C ILE A 165 4.89 14.66 18.19
N ASP A 166 5.37 15.06 19.37
CA ASP A 166 5.25 16.43 19.82
C ASP A 166 6.03 17.34 18.86
N PRO A 167 5.47 18.49 18.46
CA PRO A 167 6.15 19.42 17.57
C PRO A 167 7.45 19.96 18.20
N PRO A 168 8.43 20.38 17.38
CA PRO A 168 8.39 20.41 15.92
C PRO A 168 8.69 19.04 15.29
N LEU A 169 7.91 18.66 14.28
CA LEU A 169 8.22 17.51 13.44
C LEU A 169 9.53 17.75 12.69
N ASN A 170 10.43 16.76 12.70
CA ASN A 170 11.62 16.75 11.86
C ASN A 170 11.30 15.90 10.62
N LEU A 171 11.09 16.56 9.48
CA LEU A 171 10.72 15.90 8.23
C LEU A 171 11.95 15.76 7.33
N LEU A 172 12.26 14.53 6.94
CA LEU A 172 13.24 14.25 5.88
C LEU A 172 12.49 14.15 4.55
N LEU A 173 12.81 15.05 3.62
CA LEU A 173 12.29 15.03 2.26
C LEU A 173 13.45 14.84 1.28
N VAL A 174 13.30 13.88 0.37
CA VAL A 174 14.22 13.67 -0.76
C VAL A 174 13.43 13.91 -2.04
N MET A 175 13.87 14.87 -2.84
CA MET A 175 13.35 15.11 -4.19
C MET A 175 14.43 14.68 -5.19
N SER A 176 14.06 13.86 -6.16
CA SER A 176 14.95 13.44 -7.24
C SER A 176 14.24 13.49 -8.58
N SER A 177 14.99 13.87 -9.62
CA SER A 177 14.56 13.83 -11.02
C SER A 177 15.47 12.82 -11.71
N PRO A 178 15.10 11.52 -11.71
CA PRO A 178 15.91 10.51 -12.36
C PRO A 178 15.91 10.76 -13.87
N LEU A 179 17.10 10.91 -14.45
CA LEU A 179 17.25 10.97 -15.91
C LEU A 179 16.78 9.63 -16.50
N ARG A 180 15.83 9.66 -17.44
CA ARG A 180 15.47 8.48 -18.23
C ARG A 180 16.47 8.32 -19.36
N SER A 181 17.22 7.22 -19.37
CA SER A 181 18.01 6.81 -20.53
C SER A 181 17.09 6.17 -21.57
N GLY A 182 16.64 6.92 -22.57
CA GLY A 182 15.80 6.40 -23.65
C GLY A 182 15.60 7.42 -24.79
N PRO A 183 15.26 6.97 -26.01
CA PRO A 183 15.22 7.81 -27.21
C PRO A 183 14.03 8.79 -27.28
N ASP A 184 13.16 8.80 -26.27
CA ASP A 184 11.97 9.65 -26.19
C ASP A 184 12.23 10.83 -25.21
N GLU A 185 13.17 11.71 -25.58
CA GLU A 185 13.56 12.91 -24.83
C GLU A 185 12.52 14.07 -24.94
N SER A 186 11.22 13.77 -24.86
CA SER A 186 10.17 14.79 -25.03
C SER A 186 9.48 15.25 -23.75
N GLU A 187 9.76 14.63 -22.60
CA GLU A 187 9.25 15.10 -21.30
C GLU A 187 10.21 16.14 -20.71
N ALA A 188 9.72 17.37 -20.49
CA ALA A 188 10.50 18.43 -19.87
C ALA A 188 11.03 17.94 -18.50
N PRO A 189 12.33 18.10 -18.20
CA PRO A 189 12.91 17.63 -16.95
C PRO A 189 12.14 18.25 -15.77
N PHE A 190 11.74 17.40 -14.81
CA PHE A 190 11.10 17.84 -13.58
C PHE A 190 11.97 18.89 -12.90
N ASP A 191 11.49 20.13 -12.83
CA ASP A 191 12.21 21.24 -12.22
C ASP A 191 12.18 21.08 -10.69
N LEU A 192 13.15 20.32 -10.20
CA LEU A 192 13.38 20.09 -8.77
C LEU A 192 13.47 21.40 -7.98
N TYR A 193 13.95 22.48 -8.59
CA TYR A 193 14.07 23.78 -7.92
C TYR A 193 12.74 24.51 -7.83
N ALA A 194 11.89 24.43 -8.86
CA ALA A 194 10.52 24.95 -8.80
C ALA A 194 9.70 24.20 -7.75
N GLU A 195 9.79 22.88 -7.74
CA GLU A 195 9.02 22.02 -6.82
C GLU A 195 9.49 22.17 -5.38
N LYS A 196 10.81 22.22 -5.16
CA LYS A 196 11.38 22.60 -3.85
C LYS A 196 10.82 23.93 -3.36
N ARG A 197 10.80 24.97 -4.21
CA ARG A 197 10.30 26.30 -3.83
C ARG A 197 8.81 26.28 -3.51
N SER A 198 8.02 25.59 -4.33
CA SER A 198 6.59 25.42 -4.11
C SER A 198 6.33 24.77 -2.76
N LEU A 199 7.01 23.65 -2.50
CA LEU A 199 6.86 22.90 -1.26
C LEU A 199 7.31 23.71 -0.03
N LEU A 200 8.46 24.38 -0.08
CA LEU A 200 8.92 25.22 1.03
C LEU A 200 7.94 26.36 1.32
N THR A 201 7.32 26.92 0.28
CA THR A 201 6.28 27.96 0.42
C THR A 201 5.03 27.40 1.12
N GLU A 202 4.57 26.21 0.72
CA GLU A 202 3.41 25.56 1.34
C GLU A 202 3.65 25.16 2.80
N LEU A 203 4.89 24.79 3.15
CA LEU A 203 5.26 24.39 4.51
C LEU A 203 5.53 25.58 5.45
N GLN A 204 5.74 26.79 4.91
CA GLN A 204 6.09 27.98 5.69
C GLN A 204 5.13 28.26 6.86
N PRO A 205 3.79 28.17 6.71
CA PRO A 205 2.88 28.41 7.82
C PRO A 205 3.06 27.43 9.00
N MET A 206 3.54 26.21 8.74
CA MET A 206 3.82 25.23 9.79
C MET A 206 5.15 25.52 10.51
N VAL A 207 6.13 26.03 9.76
CA VAL A 207 7.41 26.50 10.32
C VAL A 207 7.18 27.71 11.22
N ASP A 208 6.41 28.70 10.76
CA ASP A 208 6.10 29.92 11.51
C ASP A 208 5.36 29.62 12.81
N ARG A 209 4.55 28.56 12.83
CA ARG A 209 3.83 28.07 14.01
C ARG A 209 4.68 27.19 14.93
N GLY A 210 5.95 26.97 14.61
CA GLY A 210 6.85 26.09 15.38
C GLY A 210 6.46 24.61 15.32
N LEU A 211 5.63 24.20 14.36
CA LEU A 211 5.12 22.82 14.22
C LEU A 211 6.06 21.93 13.40
N LEU A 212 6.91 22.55 12.58
CA LEU A 212 7.79 21.87 11.64
C LEU A 212 9.18 22.51 11.70
N ARG A 213 10.23 21.69 11.75
CA ARG A 213 11.61 22.12 11.55
C ARG A 213 12.09 21.60 10.20
N VAL A 214 12.37 22.52 9.29
CA VAL A 214 12.91 22.19 7.97
C VAL A 214 14.43 22.36 7.99
N VAL A 215 15.16 21.29 7.71
CA VAL A 215 16.60 21.30 7.47
C VAL A 215 16.82 20.87 6.02
N VAL A 216 17.35 21.77 5.20
CA VAL A 216 17.58 21.52 3.78
C VAL A 216 19.06 21.17 3.58
N GLU A 217 19.33 19.99 3.03
CA GLU A 217 20.66 19.59 2.57
C GLU A 217 20.59 19.34 1.05
N ASP A 218 21.12 20.28 0.26
CA ASP A 218 21.23 20.11 -1.19
C ASP A 218 22.47 19.27 -1.49
N ARG A 219 22.28 18.02 -1.92
CA ARG A 219 23.37 17.20 -2.44
C ARG A 219 23.38 17.31 -3.96
N PRO A 220 24.39 17.94 -4.58
CA PRO A 220 24.53 17.89 -6.02
C PRO A 220 24.68 16.42 -6.44
N SER A 221 23.91 16.01 -7.44
CA SER A 221 24.11 14.74 -8.13
C SER A 221 25.52 14.76 -8.71
N VAL A 222 26.41 13.97 -8.12
CA VAL A 222 27.78 13.78 -8.63
C VAL A 222 27.64 12.97 -9.90
N GLU A 223 27.55 13.65 -11.04
CA GLU A 223 27.72 13.03 -12.36
C GLU A 223 29.18 12.54 -12.48
N ARG A 224 29.34 11.25 -12.76
CA ARG A 224 30.54 10.65 -13.35
C ARG A 224 30.10 9.76 -14.50
#